data_AF-N4UIX8-F1
#
_entry.id   AF-N4UIX8-F1
#
_cell.length_a   1.000
_cell.length_b   1.000
_cell.length_c   1.000
_cell.angle_alpha   90.00
_cell.angle_beta   90.00
_cell.angle_gamma   90.00
#
_symmetry.space_group_name_H-M   'P 1'
#
loop_
_entity.id
_entity.type
_entity.pdbx_description
1 polymer ?
#
loop_
_entity_poly.entity_id
_entity_poly.type
_entity_poly.pdbx_seq_one_letter_code
_entity_poly.pdbx_strand_id
1 'polypeptide(L)'
;MKIFSPVIYLTRRVWATFKLLCRAMKKLLWMMLPFYGFTTLLGLIQGPILVQWYTGTMDQFARLLVNNLFEIKMLEFFGDAYGDSFVDGFNPTYGITQIQSPLDWTSHLGLRRPRGWRTENVENMASLYNLYRRTRRYPNEEPWQHWIYLSAQMEPWKQPDGPILHDPWDQAFVNLLEYRNKHEKLGRSNFHYVSCHKSFLCGSWRVTAPALLHFTTNATARKGSKKYRDFPYHEPVSVRVFELPLREVAIPGVFPTYFEQMRALTASNSTFWTTKDTYSHFDQVRSQALPMLRQLEKDYPWSYGLLVKAEEKWTSIWAMEDTALIIGAYLIPFASTAIPTYLYKLAQARWIEDKKPGTSEAELKRKDPLARSLEEFLEAMGDEDKEKFRKTARGGRLLNKIEAELAIDDWNTGEEMIQEISGALGLDKDGKVKGR
;
A
#
# COMPACT_ATOMS: atom_id res chain seq x y z
N MET A 1 -42.64 24.04 51.51
CA MET A 1 -42.05 22.71 51.22
C MET A 1 -41.19 22.84 49.96
N LYS A 2 -39.85 22.83 50.09
CA LYS A 2 -38.95 22.86 48.92
C LYS A 2 -38.75 21.43 48.42
N ILE A 3 -39.30 21.14 47.24
CA ILE A 3 -39.10 19.87 46.54
C ILE A 3 -37.64 19.85 46.08
N PHE A 4 -36.76 19.24 46.87
CA PHE A 4 -35.40 18.92 46.44
C PHE A 4 -35.52 17.90 45.31
N SER A 5 -35.27 18.34 44.08
CA SER A 5 -35.38 17.47 42.90
C SER A 5 -34.43 16.27 43.05
N PRO A 6 -34.96 15.03 43.10
CA PRO A 6 -34.16 13.81 43.25
C PRO A 6 -33.13 13.65 42.11
N VAL A 7 -33.38 14.29 40.96
CA VAL A 7 -32.47 14.35 39.80
C VAL A 7 -31.19 15.13 40.12
N ILE A 8 -31.28 16.23 40.87
CA ILE A 8 -30.11 17.04 41.27
C ILE A 8 -29.25 16.29 42.30
N TYR A 9 -29.91 15.55 43.19
CA TYR A 9 -29.22 14.69 44.16
C TYR A 9 -28.52 13.51 43.47
N LEU A 10 -29.19 12.84 42.53
CA LEU A 10 -28.62 11.73 41.76
C LEU A 10 -27.43 12.18 40.90
N THR A 11 -27.55 13.30 40.17
CA THR A 11 -26.46 13.86 39.35
C THR A 11 -25.26 14.29 40.18
N ARG A 12 -25.47 14.91 41.36
CA ARG A 12 -24.38 15.20 42.30
C ARG A 12 -23.71 13.93 42.82
N ARG A 13 -24.48 12.87 43.10
CA ARG A 13 -23.95 11.60 43.60
C ARG A 13 -23.14 10.86 42.54
N VAL A 14 -23.62 10.82 41.30
CA VAL A 14 -22.91 10.26 40.13
C VAL A 14 -21.63 11.06 39.84
N TRP A 15 -21.67 12.38 39.94
CA TRP A 15 -20.49 13.22 39.76
C TRP A 15 -19.46 13.04 40.89
N ALA A 16 -19.93 12.88 42.13
CA ALA A 16 -19.06 12.61 43.27
C ALA A 16 -18.41 11.22 43.18
N THR A 17 -19.15 10.18 42.77
CA THR A 17 -18.58 8.85 42.54
C THR A 17 -17.60 8.85 41.37
N PHE A 18 -17.91 9.56 40.27
CA PHE A 18 -16.98 9.74 39.16
C PHE A 18 -15.68 10.43 39.60
N LYS A 19 -15.75 11.52 40.37
CA LYS A 19 -14.57 12.18 40.95
C LYS A 19 -13.77 11.26 41.87
N LEU A 20 -14.44 10.43 42.66
CA LEU A 20 -13.78 9.47 43.55
C LEU A 20 -13.04 8.41 42.74
N LEU A 21 -13.68 7.89 41.68
CA LEU A 21 -13.10 6.92 40.74
C LEU A 21 -11.87 7.50 40.03
N CYS A 22 -11.95 8.74 39.55
CA CYS A 22 -10.80 9.43 38.94
C CYS A 22 -9.66 9.65 39.93
N ARG A 23 -9.94 9.99 41.21
CA ARG A 23 -8.92 10.12 42.25
C ARG A 23 -8.28 8.77 42.61
N ALA A 24 -9.07 7.71 42.68
CA ALA A 24 -8.59 6.36 42.95
C ALA A 24 -7.72 5.84 41.79
N MET A 25 -8.16 6.00 40.53
CA MET A 25 -7.36 5.70 39.35
C MET A 25 -6.06 6.51 39.32
N LYS A 26 -6.11 7.82 39.62
CA LYS A 26 -4.91 8.65 39.72
C LYS A 26 -3.91 8.07 40.74
N LYS A 27 -4.36 7.74 41.96
CA LYS A 27 -3.49 7.14 42.98
C LYS A 27 -2.92 5.79 42.57
N LEU A 28 -3.73 4.92 41.97
CA LEU A 28 -3.30 3.63 41.44
C LEU A 28 -2.20 3.83 40.37
N LEU A 29 -2.41 4.76 39.45
CA LEU A 29 -1.48 5.04 38.36
C LEU A 29 -0.15 5.62 38.88
N TRP A 30 -0.18 6.47 39.91
CA TRP A 30 1.02 6.95 40.60
C TRP A 30 1.76 5.84 41.36
N MET A 31 1.05 4.93 42.02
CA MET A 31 1.67 3.79 42.71
C MET A 31 2.26 2.77 41.73
N MET A 32 1.66 2.62 40.54
CA MET A 32 2.14 1.70 39.51
C MET A 32 3.19 2.32 38.58
N LEU A 33 3.43 3.63 38.67
CA LEU A 33 4.41 4.35 37.85
C LEU A 33 5.84 3.79 37.93
N PRO A 34 6.37 3.34 39.08
CA PRO A 34 7.69 2.72 39.14
C PRO A 34 7.79 1.44 38.31
N PHE A 35 6.68 0.73 38.10
CA PHE A 35 6.65 -0.53 37.36
C PHE A 35 6.51 -0.32 35.85
N TYR A 36 5.83 0.75 35.42
CA TYR A 36 5.57 1.03 34.00
C TYR A 36 6.18 2.34 33.51
N GLY A 37 7.08 2.96 34.28
CA GLY A 37 7.65 4.27 33.99
C GLY A 37 8.43 4.30 32.67
N PHE A 38 9.24 3.26 32.44
CA PHE A 38 9.97 3.09 31.18
C PHE A 38 9.03 2.83 30.00
N THR A 39 8.04 1.94 30.16
CA THR A 39 7.00 1.66 29.16
C THR A 39 6.20 2.93 28.78
N THR A 40 5.86 3.74 29.78
CA THR A 40 5.17 5.04 29.61
C THR A 40 6.03 6.01 28.81
N LEU A 41 7.30 6.17 29.21
CA LEU A 41 8.26 7.04 28.53
C LEU A 41 8.51 6.58 27.08
N LEU A 42 8.60 5.27 26.87
CA LEU A 42 8.77 4.67 25.56
C LEU A 42 7.56 4.97 24.67
N GLY A 43 6.33 4.84 25.19
CA GLY A 43 5.11 5.23 24.48
C GLY A 43 5.11 6.70 24.06
N LEU A 44 5.51 7.61 24.96
CA LEU A 44 5.61 9.05 24.66
C LEU A 44 6.61 9.36 23.55
N ILE A 45 7.73 8.64 23.49
CA ILE A 45 8.79 8.86 22.49
C ILE A 45 8.43 8.21 21.16
N GLN A 46 7.88 6.99 21.17
CA GLN A 46 7.54 6.26 19.95
C GLN A 46 6.35 6.88 19.20
N GLY A 47 5.44 7.58 19.89
CA GLY A 47 4.31 8.29 19.28
C GLY A 47 4.71 9.23 18.14
N PRO A 48 5.48 10.29 18.42
CA PRO A 48 5.93 11.24 17.40
C PRO A 48 6.80 10.60 16.31
N ILE A 49 7.69 9.66 16.69
CA ILE A 49 8.57 8.95 15.76
C ILE A 49 7.75 8.19 14.71
N LEU A 50 6.78 7.38 15.16
CA LEU A 50 5.93 6.59 14.27
C LEU A 50 5.03 7.47 13.41
N VAL A 51 4.50 8.57 13.95
CA VAL A 51 3.72 9.54 13.16
C VAL A 51 4.58 10.21 12.09
N GLN A 52 5.80 10.63 12.43
CA GLN A 52 6.71 11.27 11.47
C GLN A 52 7.08 10.31 10.34
N TRP A 53 7.39 9.06 10.67
CA TRP A 53 7.63 8.02 9.69
C TRP A 53 6.41 7.73 8.83
N TYR A 54 5.24 7.50 9.44
CA TYR A 54 4.00 7.19 8.73
C TYR A 54 3.61 8.31 7.75
N THR A 55 3.61 9.56 8.21
CA THR A 55 3.34 10.72 7.33
C THR A 55 4.41 10.90 6.26
N GLY A 56 5.68 10.68 6.57
CA GLY A 56 6.75 10.70 5.57
C GLY A 56 6.57 9.62 4.48
N THR A 57 6.10 8.42 4.85
CA THR A 57 5.78 7.37 3.89
C THR A 57 4.58 7.74 3.00
N MET A 58 3.59 8.49 3.51
CA MET A 58 2.47 8.97 2.70
C MET A 58 2.94 9.89 1.57
N ASP A 59 3.81 10.84 1.89
CA ASP A 59 4.37 11.77 0.89
C ASP A 59 5.17 11.02 -0.18
N GLN A 60 5.90 9.98 0.23
CA GLN A 60 6.62 9.11 -0.69
C GLN A 60 5.66 8.35 -1.61
N PHE A 61 4.53 7.84 -1.11
CA PHE A 61 3.56 7.15 -1.94
C PHE A 61 2.91 8.07 -2.97
N ALA A 62 2.58 9.31 -2.61
CA ALA A 62 2.08 10.29 -3.57
C ALA A 62 3.09 10.54 -4.72
N ARG A 63 4.39 10.66 -4.39
CA ARG A 63 5.45 10.77 -5.40
C ARG A 63 5.59 9.52 -6.25
N LEU A 64 5.51 8.32 -5.65
CA LEU A 64 5.54 7.06 -6.40
C LEU A 64 4.37 6.96 -7.37
N LEU A 65 3.17 7.40 -6.99
CA LEU A 65 2.02 7.41 -7.89
C LEU A 65 2.31 8.26 -9.13
N VAL A 66 2.73 9.51 -8.93
CA VAL A 66 3.03 10.42 -10.04
C VAL A 66 4.15 9.87 -10.91
N ASN A 67 5.21 9.31 -10.30
CA ASN A 67 6.31 8.72 -11.05
C ASN A 67 5.86 7.49 -11.86
N ASN A 68 5.06 6.59 -11.30
CA ASN A 68 4.57 5.42 -12.03
C ASN A 68 3.63 5.82 -13.18
N LEU A 69 2.77 6.82 -12.98
CA LEU A 69 1.92 7.35 -14.06
C LEU A 69 2.75 8.00 -15.17
N PHE A 70 3.77 8.78 -14.79
CA PHE A 70 4.68 9.38 -15.73
C PHE A 70 5.46 8.32 -16.53
N GLU A 71 5.94 7.27 -15.88
CA GLU A 71 6.59 6.12 -16.54
C GLU A 71 5.65 5.45 -17.55
N ILE A 72 4.35 5.32 -17.23
CA ILE A 72 3.36 4.76 -18.16
C ILE A 72 3.17 5.68 -19.36
N LYS A 73 3.01 7.00 -19.16
CA LYS A 73 2.90 7.97 -20.26
C LYS A 73 4.12 7.96 -21.18
N MET A 74 5.32 7.84 -20.59
CA MET A 74 6.55 7.63 -21.35
C MET A 74 6.48 6.34 -22.19
N LEU A 75 6.09 5.21 -21.57
CA LEU A 75 5.99 3.92 -22.27
C LEU A 75 4.94 3.91 -23.37
N GLU A 76 3.79 4.54 -23.18
CA GLU A 76 2.74 4.73 -24.20
C GLU A 76 3.30 5.53 -25.39
N PHE A 77 3.97 6.66 -25.12
CA PHE A 77 4.58 7.49 -26.15
C PHE A 77 5.59 6.72 -27.00
N PHE A 78 6.46 5.93 -26.35
CA PHE A 78 7.43 5.08 -27.04
C PHE A 78 6.76 3.92 -27.78
N GLY A 79 5.77 3.25 -27.19
CA GLY A 79 5.05 2.12 -27.80
C GLY A 79 4.45 2.47 -29.15
N ASP A 80 3.76 3.61 -29.22
CA ASP A 80 3.20 4.14 -30.47
C ASP A 80 4.26 4.35 -31.57
N ALA A 81 5.51 4.68 -31.19
CA ALA A 81 6.60 4.87 -32.15
C ALA A 81 7.14 3.55 -32.73
N TYR A 82 7.03 2.46 -31.96
CA TYR A 82 7.51 1.14 -32.35
C TYR A 82 6.47 0.29 -33.09
N GLY A 83 5.18 0.67 -33.04
CA GLY A 83 4.07 -0.05 -33.68
C GLY A 83 3.51 -1.19 -32.84
N ASP A 84 4.04 -1.39 -31.63
CA ASP A 84 3.55 -2.31 -30.62
C ASP A 84 3.40 -1.50 -29.32
N SER A 85 2.25 -1.62 -28.64
CA SER A 85 2.05 -1.04 -27.31
C SER A 85 3.14 -1.59 -26.37
N PHE A 86 4.01 -0.75 -25.82
CA PHE A 86 5.02 -1.21 -24.85
C PHE A 86 4.37 -1.70 -23.55
N VAL A 87 3.15 -1.25 -23.30
CA VAL A 87 2.28 -1.62 -22.18
C VAL A 87 1.72 -3.05 -22.35
N ASP A 88 1.39 -3.45 -23.59
CA ASP A 88 0.77 -4.75 -23.90
C ASP A 88 1.71 -5.75 -24.60
N GLY A 89 2.80 -5.28 -25.19
CA GLY A 89 3.53 -5.97 -26.27
C GLY A 89 4.86 -6.61 -25.88
N PHE A 90 5.42 -6.31 -24.71
CA PHE A 90 6.58 -7.05 -24.20
C PHE A 90 6.12 -8.28 -23.43
N ASN A 91 6.54 -9.47 -23.91
CA ASN A 91 6.28 -10.77 -23.32
C ASN A 91 6.55 -10.70 -21.81
N PRO A 92 5.52 -10.70 -20.94
CA PRO A 92 5.72 -10.50 -19.52
C PRO A 92 6.69 -11.56 -19.02
N THR A 93 7.61 -11.18 -18.14
CA THR A 93 8.69 -12.03 -17.62
C THR A 93 8.23 -13.44 -17.22
N TYR A 94 6.99 -13.54 -16.75
CA TYR A 94 6.38 -14.76 -16.22
C TYR A 94 5.31 -15.37 -17.15
N GLY A 95 5.09 -14.82 -18.33
CA GLY A 95 4.04 -15.24 -19.27
C GLY A 95 2.62 -15.11 -18.69
N ILE A 96 2.39 -14.08 -17.86
CA ILE A 96 1.10 -13.67 -17.26
C ILE A 96 1.02 -12.13 -17.24
N THR A 97 -0.17 -11.55 -17.14
CA THR A 97 -0.34 -10.09 -17.19
C THR A 97 0.33 -9.36 -16.02
N GLN A 98 1.10 -8.31 -16.33
CA GLN A 98 1.61 -7.36 -15.34
C GLN A 98 0.58 -6.28 -15.05
N ILE A 99 0.37 -5.97 -13.77
CA ILE A 99 -0.34 -4.76 -13.38
C ILE A 99 0.68 -3.62 -13.34
N GLN A 100 0.71 -2.82 -14.40
CA GLN A 100 1.59 -1.66 -14.51
C GLN A 100 0.92 -0.41 -13.94
N SER A 101 -0.34 -0.15 -14.32
CA SER A 101 -1.06 1.04 -13.87
C SER A 101 -1.62 0.90 -12.45
N PRO A 102 -1.29 1.85 -11.55
CA PRO A 102 -1.88 1.88 -10.21
C PRO A 102 -3.34 2.33 -10.20
N LEU A 103 -3.88 2.85 -11.31
CA LEU A 103 -5.26 3.37 -11.37
C LEU A 103 -6.28 2.30 -11.74
N ASP A 104 -5.87 1.28 -12.50
CA ASP A 104 -6.77 0.29 -13.07
C ASP A 104 -6.50 -1.14 -12.56
N TRP A 105 -5.62 -1.33 -11.57
CA TRP A 105 -5.29 -2.66 -11.05
C TRP A 105 -6.52 -3.50 -10.65
N THR A 106 -7.61 -2.87 -10.22
CA THR A 106 -8.86 -3.58 -9.90
C THR A 106 -9.55 -4.16 -11.13
N SER A 107 -9.48 -3.49 -12.28
CA SER A 107 -10.14 -3.94 -13.52
C SER A 107 -9.45 -5.18 -14.08
N HIS A 108 -8.12 -5.26 -13.99
CA HIS A 108 -7.30 -6.42 -14.33
C HIS A 108 -7.77 -7.70 -13.61
N LEU A 109 -8.20 -7.57 -12.35
CA LEU A 109 -8.73 -8.67 -11.55
C LEU A 109 -10.24 -8.94 -11.76
N GLY A 110 -10.91 -8.13 -12.57
CA GLY A 110 -12.37 -8.15 -12.72
C GLY A 110 -13.12 -7.70 -11.45
N LEU A 111 -12.49 -6.83 -10.64
CA LEU A 111 -13.04 -6.28 -9.41
C LEU A 111 -13.72 -4.94 -9.65
N ARG A 112 -14.66 -4.61 -8.77
CA ARG A 112 -15.39 -3.35 -8.76
C ARG A 112 -15.41 -2.77 -7.36
N ARG A 113 -15.49 -1.44 -7.31
CA ARG A 113 -15.72 -0.67 -6.08
C ARG A 113 -17.20 -0.31 -5.94
N PRO A 114 -17.67 -0.04 -4.71
CA PRO A 114 -19.03 0.45 -4.46
C PRO A 114 -19.37 1.71 -5.27
N ARG A 115 -20.66 1.90 -5.58
CA ARG A 115 -21.14 3.15 -6.18
C ARG A 115 -20.86 4.31 -5.22
N GLY A 116 -20.31 5.41 -5.74
CA GLY A 116 -19.95 6.57 -4.92
C GLY A 116 -18.73 6.34 -4.03
N TRP A 117 -17.86 5.36 -4.36
CA TRP A 117 -16.54 5.25 -3.75
C TRP A 117 -15.82 6.59 -3.83
N ARG A 118 -15.29 7.02 -2.69
CA ARG A 118 -14.49 8.24 -2.55
C ARG A 118 -13.32 7.91 -1.65
N THR A 119 -12.20 8.55 -1.93
CA THR A 119 -11.10 8.59 -0.98
C THR A 119 -10.49 9.98 -0.95
N GLU A 120 -10.32 10.50 0.26
CA GLU A 120 -9.62 11.77 0.51
C GLU A 120 -8.09 11.59 0.43
N ASN A 121 -7.61 10.35 0.48
CA ASN A 121 -6.19 10.02 0.47
C ASN A 121 -5.85 9.14 -0.74
N VAL A 122 -4.76 9.50 -1.42
CA VAL A 122 -4.18 8.75 -2.52
C VAL A 122 -3.84 7.31 -2.12
N GLU A 123 -3.32 7.04 -0.91
CA GLU A 123 -3.02 5.65 -0.44
C GLU A 123 -4.24 4.73 -0.54
N ASN A 124 -5.41 5.26 -0.17
CA ASN A 124 -6.67 4.54 -0.19
C ASN A 124 -7.22 4.32 -1.62
N MET A 125 -6.62 4.93 -2.64
CA MET A 125 -6.87 4.61 -4.04
C MET A 125 -6.42 3.19 -4.39
N ALA A 126 -5.48 2.60 -3.64
CA ALA A 126 -5.10 1.20 -3.79
C ALA A 126 -5.71 0.31 -2.69
N SER A 127 -6.76 0.76 -1.99
CA SER A 127 -7.30 0.02 -0.84
C SER A 127 -7.68 -1.42 -1.18
N LEU A 128 -7.21 -2.35 -0.34
CA LEU A 128 -7.60 -3.77 -0.38
C LEU A 128 -8.96 -4.02 0.31
N TYR A 129 -9.61 -2.97 0.82
CA TYR A 129 -10.92 -3.04 1.44
C TYR A 129 -12.05 -2.67 0.47
N ASN A 130 -13.25 -3.18 0.77
CA ASN A 130 -14.47 -2.89 0.01
C ASN A 130 -14.31 -3.20 -1.49
N LEU A 131 -13.66 -4.31 -1.80
CA LEU A 131 -13.57 -4.86 -3.15
C LEU A 131 -14.72 -5.83 -3.37
N TYR A 132 -15.30 -5.81 -4.57
CA TYR A 132 -16.44 -6.63 -4.91
C TYR A 132 -16.24 -7.27 -6.27
N ARG A 133 -16.78 -8.48 -6.43
CA ARG A 133 -16.82 -9.20 -7.71
C ARG A 133 -18.26 -9.54 -8.04
N ARG A 134 -18.62 -9.59 -9.32
CA ARG A 134 -19.95 -10.03 -9.75
C ARG A 134 -20.26 -11.40 -9.12
N THR A 135 -21.44 -11.54 -8.52
CA THR A 135 -21.93 -12.78 -7.91
C THR A 135 -21.91 -13.89 -8.94
N ARG A 136 -21.55 -15.09 -8.49
CA ARG A 136 -21.53 -16.29 -9.35
C ARG A 136 -22.90 -16.53 -9.96
N ARG A 137 -22.90 -17.04 -11.20
CA ARG A 137 -24.15 -17.29 -11.91
C ARG A 137 -24.83 -18.54 -11.35
N TYR A 138 -24.04 -19.55 -10.97
CA TYR A 138 -24.53 -20.79 -10.40
C TYR A 138 -24.02 -21.01 -8.97
N PRO A 139 -24.88 -21.49 -8.03
CA PRO A 139 -24.48 -21.74 -6.64
C PRO A 139 -23.38 -22.80 -6.46
N ASN A 140 -23.22 -23.69 -7.43
CA ASN A 140 -22.28 -24.81 -7.39
C ASN A 140 -20.90 -24.46 -7.97
N GLU A 141 -20.70 -23.24 -8.48
CA GLU A 141 -19.38 -22.79 -8.94
C GLU A 141 -18.41 -22.69 -7.75
N GLU A 142 -17.16 -23.11 -7.94
CA GLU A 142 -16.11 -22.96 -6.93
C GLU A 142 -15.89 -21.49 -6.55
N PRO A 143 -15.41 -21.21 -5.32
CA PRO A 143 -15.01 -19.87 -4.94
C PRO A 143 -14.02 -19.24 -5.90
N TRP A 144 -14.33 -18.02 -6.34
CA TRP A 144 -13.38 -17.26 -7.11
C TRP A 144 -12.14 -17.00 -6.25
N GLN A 145 -10.98 -17.30 -6.84
CA GLN A 145 -9.67 -17.09 -6.24
C GLN A 145 -8.73 -16.52 -7.28
N HIS A 146 -7.96 -15.52 -6.88
CA HIS A 146 -6.98 -14.88 -7.75
C HIS A 146 -5.76 -14.45 -6.96
N TRP A 147 -4.62 -14.43 -7.62
CA TRP A 147 -3.33 -14.20 -7.00
C TRP A 147 -2.61 -13.05 -7.71
N ILE A 148 -2.03 -12.14 -6.92
CA ILE A 148 -1.02 -11.20 -7.42
C ILE A 148 0.30 -11.58 -6.78
N TYR A 149 1.30 -11.89 -7.60
CA TYR A 149 2.67 -12.05 -7.15
C TYR A 149 3.40 -10.70 -7.17
N LEU A 150 4.04 -10.38 -6.06
CA LEU A 150 4.81 -9.17 -5.84
C LEU A 150 6.29 -9.53 -5.95
N SER A 151 6.89 -9.23 -7.10
CA SER A 151 8.30 -9.48 -7.34
C SER A 151 9.15 -8.42 -6.63
N ALA A 152 10.23 -8.87 -5.98
CA ALA A 152 11.24 -7.98 -5.40
C ALA A 152 12.27 -7.51 -6.46
N GLN A 153 12.34 -8.19 -7.60
CA GLN A 153 13.28 -7.88 -8.65
C GLN A 153 12.93 -6.55 -9.35
N MET A 154 13.97 -5.76 -9.62
CA MET A 154 13.87 -4.55 -10.40
C MET A 154 13.70 -4.92 -11.88
N GLU A 155 12.55 -4.55 -12.45
CA GLU A 155 12.22 -4.47 -13.88
C GLU A 155 12.94 -5.52 -14.76
N PRO A 156 12.44 -6.77 -14.80
CA PRO A 156 13.12 -7.85 -15.53
C PRO A 156 13.26 -7.60 -17.04
N TRP A 157 12.46 -6.69 -17.61
CA TRP A 157 12.52 -6.32 -19.03
C TRP A 157 13.63 -5.29 -19.37
N LYS A 158 14.25 -4.62 -18.38
CA LYS A 158 15.29 -3.62 -18.61
C LYS A 158 16.72 -4.18 -18.64
N GLN A 159 16.88 -5.50 -18.58
CA GLN A 159 18.22 -6.09 -18.55
C GLN A 159 18.78 -6.31 -19.97
N PRO A 160 20.03 -5.88 -20.24
CA PRO A 160 20.65 -5.96 -21.57
C PRO A 160 20.83 -7.40 -22.09
N ASP A 161 20.84 -8.41 -21.21
CA ASP A 161 21.02 -9.83 -21.55
C ASP A 161 19.70 -10.62 -21.58
N GLY A 162 18.55 -9.93 -21.58
CA GLY A 162 17.21 -10.53 -21.45
C GLY A 162 16.76 -10.65 -19.98
N PRO A 163 15.55 -11.15 -19.70
CA PRO A 163 15.03 -11.25 -18.34
C PRO A 163 15.75 -12.33 -17.53
N ILE A 164 16.94 -12.01 -17.01
CA ILE A 164 17.62 -12.91 -16.09
C ILE A 164 16.95 -12.76 -14.73
N LEU A 165 16.17 -13.76 -14.35
CA LEU A 165 15.56 -13.86 -13.02
C LEU A 165 16.65 -14.20 -12.01
N HIS A 166 17.18 -13.20 -11.31
CA HIS A 166 18.22 -13.41 -10.29
C HIS A 166 17.64 -13.78 -8.93
N ASP A 167 16.39 -13.37 -8.64
CA ASP A 167 15.73 -13.70 -7.39
C ASP A 167 15.25 -15.17 -7.42
N PRO A 168 15.64 -16.00 -6.44
CA PRO A 168 15.19 -17.39 -6.38
C PRO A 168 13.67 -17.53 -6.18
N TRP A 169 12.98 -16.53 -5.64
CA TRP A 169 11.52 -16.50 -5.58
C TRP A 169 10.89 -16.28 -6.94
N ASP A 170 11.48 -15.42 -7.77
CA ASP A 170 11.00 -15.19 -9.14
C ASP A 170 11.18 -16.45 -10.00
N GLN A 171 12.30 -17.15 -9.85
CA GLN A 171 12.52 -18.46 -10.49
C GLN A 171 11.51 -19.51 -9.99
N ALA A 172 11.29 -19.58 -8.68
CA ALA A 172 10.30 -20.49 -8.10
C ALA A 172 8.88 -20.19 -8.58
N PHE A 173 8.55 -18.91 -8.79
CA PHE A 173 7.28 -18.47 -9.33
C PHE A 173 7.08 -18.91 -10.78
N VAL A 174 8.10 -18.80 -11.65
CA VAL A 174 8.05 -19.38 -13.01
C VAL A 174 7.76 -20.88 -12.96
N ASN A 175 8.51 -21.61 -12.12
CA ASN A 175 8.32 -23.06 -11.95
C ASN A 175 6.90 -23.39 -11.46
N LEU A 176 6.34 -22.58 -10.56
CA LEU A 176 4.96 -22.70 -10.10
C LEU A 176 3.97 -22.52 -11.25
N LEU A 177 4.12 -21.47 -12.06
CA LEU A 177 3.23 -21.21 -13.19
C LEU A 177 3.27 -22.36 -14.21
N GLU A 178 4.48 -22.86 -14.53
CA GLU A 178 4.65 -24.03 -15.39
C GLU A 178 4.00 -25.28 -14.82
N TYR A 179 4.21 -25.55 -13.51
CA TYR A 179 3.59 -26.66 -12.82
C TYR A 179 2.06 -26.58 -12.91
N ARG A 180 1.46 -25.41 -12.67
CA ARG A 180 0.00 -25.24 -12.72
C ARG A 180 -0.55 -25.42 -14.12
N ASN A 181 0.13 -24.96 -15.17
CA ASN A 181 -0.32 -25.20 -16.55
C ASN A 181 -0.39 -26.70 -16.88
N LYS A 182 0.50 -27.51 -16.29
CA LYS A 182 0.56 -28.96 -16.51
C LYS A 182 -0.41 -29.75 -15.64
N HIS A 183 -0.69 -29.27 -14.42
CA HIS A 183 -1.38 -30.08 -13.39
C HIS A 183 -2.72 -29.52 -12.91
N GLU A 184 -3.09 -28.27 -13.26
CA GLU A 184 -4.30 -27.62 -12.75
C GLU A 184 -5.20 -27.07 -13.85
N LYS A 185 -6.52 -27.21 -13.66
CA LYS A 185 -7.53 -26.84 -14.65
C LYS A 185 -7.52 -25.36 -15.04
N LEU A 186 -7.23 -24.46 -14.09
CA LEU A 186 -7.15 -23.02 -14.33
C LEU A 186 -5.77 -22.59 -14.86
N GLY A 187 -4.76 -23.47 -14.82
CA GLY A 187 -3.38 -23.14 -15.18
C GLY A 187 -2.89 -21.86 -14.50
N ARG A 188 -2.28 -20.97 -15.29
CA ARG A 188 -1.79 -19.64 -14.87
C ARG A 188 -2.83 -18.51 -14.94
N SER A 189 -4.07 -18.77 -15.34
CA SER A 189 -5.04 -17.71 -15.71
C SER A 189 -5.50 -16.82 -14.54
N ASN A 190 -5.36 -17.29 -13.31
CA ASN A 190 -5.74 -16.57 -12.09
C ASN A 190 -4.53 -15.92 -11.39
N PHE A 191 -3.40 -15.76 -12.09
CA PHE A 191 -2.23 -15.02 -11.61
C PHE A 191 -2.05 -13.72 -12.37
N HIS A 192 -1.63 -12.69 -11.65
CA HIS A 192 -1.04 -11.46 -12.17
C HIS A 192 0.24 -11.18 -11.39
N TYR A 193 1.04 -10.22 -11.82
CA TYR A 193 2.18 -9.77 -11.04
C TYR A 193 2.34 -8.25 -11.03
N VAL A 194 3.04 -7.77 -10.00
CA VAL A 194 3.51 -6.38 -9.85
C VAL A 194 5.00 -6.44 -9.53
N SER A 195 5.80 -5.61 -10.20
CA SER A 195 7.18 -5.34 -9.81
C SER A 195 7.17 -4.32 -8.67
N CYS A 196 7.64 -4.68 -7.48
CA CYS A 196 7.55 -3.79 -6.32
C CYS A 196 8.65 -2.73 -6.24
N HIS A 197 9.67 -2.79 -7.09
CA HIS A 197 10.68 -1.75 -7.14
C HIS A 197 10.03 -0.41 -7.52
N LYS A 198 9.99 0.55 -6.58
CA LYS A 198 9.34 1.87 -6.74
C LYS A 198 7.87 1.78 -7.19
N SER A 199 7.13 0.78 -6.71
CA SER A 199 5.69 0.65 -7.00
C SER A 199 4.82 1.34 -5.95
N PHE A 200 3.94 2.23 -6.42
CA PHE A 200 2.87 2.81 -5.60
C PHE A 200 1.96 1.74 -4.98
N LEU A 201 1.63 0.67 -5.71
CA LEU A 201 0.73 -0.39 -5.23
C LEU A 201 1.35 -1.13 -4.04
N CYS A 202 2.60 -1.57 -4.15
CA CYS A 202 3.28 -2.27 -3.06
C CYS A 202 3.47 -1.38 -1.83
N GLY A 203 3.80 -0.09 -2.05
CA GLY A 203 3.85 0.92 -0.98
C GLY A 203 2.51 1.09 -0.27
N SER A 204 1.44 1.32 -1.03
CA SER A 204 0.09 1.57 -0.49
C SER A 204 -0.53 0.34 0.18
N TRP A 205 -0.24 -0.87 -0.30
CA TRP A 205 -0.61 -2.11 0.37
C TRP A 205 0.25 -2.40 1.61
N ARG A 206 1.35 -1.65 1.79
CA ARG A 206 2.32 -1.84 2.86
C ARG A 206 2.85 -3.27 2.91
N VAL A 207 3.20 -3.80 1.73
CA VAL A 207 3.70 -5.17 1.59
C VAL A 207 5.17 -5.16 1.19
N THR A 208 5.94 -6.01 1.85
CA THR A 208 7.35 -6.26 1.57
C THR A 208 7.46 -7.40 0.56
N ALA A 209 7.99 -7.10 -0.63
CA ALA A 209 8.29 -8.13 -1.62
C ALA A 209 9.52 -8.96 -1.21
N PRO A 210 9.61 -10.25 -1.58
CA PRO A 210 8.65 -10.99 -2.40
C PRO A 210 7.40 -11.39 -1.63
N ALA A 211 6.23 -11.31 -2.27
CA ALA A 211 4.96 -11.62 -1.60
C ALA A 211 3.88 -12.12 -2.55
N LEU A 212 2.83 -12.74 -1.99
CA LEU A 212 1.62 -13.14 -2.71
C LEU A 212 0.39 -12.49 -2.07
N LEU A 213 -0.43 -11.83 -2.88
CA LEU A 213 -1.76 -11.37 -2.48
C LEU A 213 -2.79 -12.36 -2.98
N HIS A 214 -3.63 -12.87 -2.08
CA HIS A 214 -4.74 -13.77 -2.39
C HIS A 214 -6.05 -13.02 -2.30
N PHE A 215 -6.79 -13.00 -3.40
CA PHE A 215 -8.14 -12.43 -3.49
C PHE A 215 -9.14 -13.57 -3.57
N THR A 216 -10.14 -13.57 -2.69
CA THR A 216 -11.19 -14.60 -2.73
C THR A 216 -12.56 -14.09 -2.28
N THR A 217 -13.63 -14.62 -2.87
CA THR A 217 -15.01 -14.40 -2.39
C THR A 217 -15.40 -15.33 -1.24
N ASN A 218 -14.51 -16.26 -0.82
CA ASN A 218 -14.72 -17.09 0.36
C ASN A 218 -14.39 -16.31 1.65
N ALA A 219 -15.17 -15.27 1.92
CA ALA A 219 -15.06 -14.51 3.15
C ALA A 219 -15.88 -15.19 4.25
N THR A 220 -15.20 -15.68 5.29
CA THR A 220 -15.81 -16.13 6.55
C THR A 220 -16.53 -14.99 7.29
N ALA A 221 -16.19 -13.73 6.99
CA ALA A 221 -16.75 -12.55 7.64
C ALA A 221 -17.73 -11.77 6.74
N ARG A 222 -18.94 -11.54 7.28
CA ARG A 222 -19.96 -10.54 6.88
C ARG A 222 -20.92 -10.89 5.72
N LYS A 223 -21.52 -12.08 5.75
CA LYS A 223 -22.92 -12.21 5.30
C LYS A 223 -23.82 -11.46 6.30
N GLY A 224 -24.03 -10.16 6.13
CA GLY A 224 -24.99 -9.40 6.96
C GLY A 224 -24.67 -7.93 7.28
N SER A 225 -23.52 -7.38 6.86
CA SER A 225 -23.25 -5.95 7.10
C SER A 225 -24.10 -5.07 6.16
N LYS A 226 -24.61 -3.92 6.66
CA LYS A 226 -25.41 -2.93 5.91
C LYS A 226 -24.83 -2.61 4.51
N LYS A 227 -23.50 -2.59 4.38
CA LYS A 227 -22.75 -2.36 3.13
C LYS A 227 -23.06 -3.34 1.98
N TYR A 228 -23.57 -4.54 2.27
CA TYR A 228 -23.95 -5.51 1.22
C TYR A 228 -25.16 -5.04 0.41
N ARG A 229 -26.03 -4.18 0.99
CA ARG A 229 -27.21 -3.68 0.29
C ARG A 229 -26.88 -2.66 -0.81
N ASP A 230 -25.70 -2.04 -0.75
CA ASP A 230 -25.33 -0.93 -1.63
C ASP A 230 -24.81 -1.39 -3.02
N PHE A 231 -24.55 -2.69 -3.22
CA PHE A 231 -24.03 -3.22 -4.47
C PHE A 231 -24.66 -4.59 -4.84
N PRO A 232 -25.92 -4.60 -5.35
CA PRO A 232 -26.62 -5.83 -5.68
C PRO A 232 -25.89 -6.61 -6.79
N TYR A 233 -26.04 -7.95 -6.76
CA TYR A 233 -25.37 -8.89 -7.68
C TYR A 233 -23.84 -8.91 -7.62
N HIS A 234 -23.27 -8.51 -6.47
CA HIS A 234 -21.84 -8.63 -6.22
C HIS A 234 -21.55 -9.24 -4.85
N GLU A 235 -20.50 -10.06 -4.81
CA GLU A 235 -19.94 -10.67 -3.60
C GLU A 235 -18.75 -9.84 -3.10
N PRO A 236 -18.59 -9.68 -1.77
CA PRO A 236 -17.39 -9.06 -1.22
C PRO A 236 -16.15 -9.95 -1.46
N VAL A 237 -15.03 -9.31 -1.72
CA VAL A 237 -13.73 -9.95 -1.87
C VAL A 237 -12.91 -9.69 -0.61
N SER A 238 -12.41 -10.78 -0.04
CA SER A 238 -11.40 -10.76 1.02
C SER A 238 -10.01 -10.87 0.40
N VAL A 239 -9.06 -10.13 0.95
CA VAL A 239 -7.66 -10.17 0.53
C VAL A 239 -6.81 -10.71 1.66
N ARG A 240 -5.81 -11.55 1.36
CA ARG A 240 -4.76 -11.98 2.29
C ARG A 240 -3.41 -11.65 1.70
N VAL A 241 -2.43 -11.37 2.55
CA VAL A 241 -1.07 -11.01 2.12
C VAL A 241 -0.10 -12.02 2.69
N PHE A 242 0.70 -12.66 1.85
CA PHE A 242 1.74 -13.62 2.23
C PHE A 242 3.11 -13.04 1.87
N GLU A 243 3.75 -12.35 2.80
CA GLU A 243 5.15 -11.91 2.66
C GLU A 243 6.08 -13.10 2.83
N LEU A 244 7.01 -13.29 1.90
CA LEU A 244 7.88 -14.45 1.80
C LEU A 244 9.31 -14.13 2.26
N PRO A 245 10.04 -15.07 2.88
CA PRO A 245 9.57 -16.40 3.31
C PRO A 245 8.51 -16.31 4.42
N LEU A 246 7.55 -17.23 4.39
CA LEU A 246 6.64 -17.40 5.51
C LEU A 246 7.42 -17.73 6.78
N ARG A 247 7.14 -16.99 7.85
CA ARG A 247 7.72 -17.23 9.18
C ARG A 247 7.02 -18.34 9.95
N GLU A 248 5.83 -18.73 9.50
CA GLU A 248 5.06 -19.84 10.07
C GLU A 248 5.67 -21.17 9.61
N VAL A 249 5.85 -22.08 10.56
CA VAL A 249 6.40 -23.42 10.33
C VAL A 249 5.34 -24.24 9.59
N ALA A 250 5.68 -24.80 8.42
CA ALA A 250 4.83 -25.80 7.77
C ALA A 250 4.72 -27.01 8.69
N ILE A 251 3.59 -27.70 8.78
CA ILE A 251 3.55 -28.94 9.55
C ILE A 251 3.87 -30.10 8.59
N PRO A 252 4.97 -30.87 8.76
CA PRO A 252 6.04 -30.77 9.77
C PRO A 252 7.34 -30.09 9.26
N GLY A 253 7.75 -28.97 9.85
CA GLY A 253 9.04 -28.30 9.63
C GLY A 253 9.05 -27.06 8.71
N VAL A 254 10.17 -26.87 8.00
CA VAL A 254 10.37 -25.75 7.07
C VAL A 254 10.06 -26.26 5.66
N PHE A 255 9.48 -25.42 4.81
CA PHE A 255 9.31 -25.77 3.40
C PHE A 255 10.68 -26.08 2.76
N PRO A 256 10.82 -27.21 2.05
CA PRO A 256 12.11 -27.67 1.55
C PRO A 256 12.66 -26.77 0.43
N THR A 257 11.78 -26.09 -0.30
CA THR A 257 12.15 -25.17 -1.39
C THR A 257 11.19 -24.00 -1.46
N TYR A 258 11.62 -22.90 -2.09
CA TYR A 258 10.78 -21.75 -2.43
C TYR A 258 9.54 -22.16 -3.25
N PHE A 259 9.73 -23.06 -4.21
CA PHE A 259 8.66 -23.62 -5.03
C PHE A 259 7.61 -24.34 -4.18
N GLU A 260 8.02 -25.21 -3.24
CA GLU A 260 7.08 -25.94 -2.39
C GLU A 260 6.28 -25.01 -1.47
N GLN A 261 6.91 -23.93 -0.97
CA GLN A 261 6.18 -22.93 -0.19
C GLN A 261 5.11 -22.22 -1.02
N MET A 262 5.45 -21.76 -2.23
CA MET A 262 4.46 -21.09 -3.10
C MET A 262 3.38 -22.07 -3.59
N ARG A 263 3.74 -23.32 -3.91
CA ARG A 263 2.80 -24.36 -4.33
C ARG A 263 1.82 -24.69 -3.22
N ALA A 264 2.30 -24.87 -2.00
CA ALA A 264 1.43 -25.13 -0.85
C ALA A 264 0.44 -23.98 -0.60
N LEU A 265 0.83 -22.72 -0.82
CA LEU A 265 -0.08 -21.58 -0.71
C LEU A 265 -1.15 -21.55 -1.81
N THR A 266 -0.76 -21.85 -3.05
CA THR A 266 -1.54 -21.49 -4.24
C THR A 266 -2.25 -22.66 -4.93
N ALA A 267 -1.94 -23.90 -4.56
CA ALA A 267 -2.53 -25.07 -5.17
C ALA A 267 -4.06 -25.07 -5.05
N SER A 268 -4.77 -25.45 -6.12
CA SER A 268 -6.24 -25.45 -6.15
C SER A 268 -6.90 -26.31 -5.06
N ASN A 269 -6.22 -27.36 -4.59
CA ASN A 269 -6.70 -28.25 -3.53
C ASN A 269 -6.16 -27.90 -2.13
N SER A 270 -5.35 -26.86 -2.01
CA SER A 270 -4.79 -26.46 -0.73
C SER A 270 -5.74 -25.56 0.04
N THR A 271 -5.79 -25.77 1.35
CA THR A 271 -6.43 -24.86 2.32
C THR A 271 -5.40 -24.06 3.10
N PHE A 272 -4.10 -24.19 2.80
CA PHE A 272 -3.03 -23.54 3.55
C PHE A 272 -3.17 -22.01 3.56
N TRP A 273 -3.68 -21.41 2.48
CA TRP A 273 -3.98 -19.97 2.47
C TRP A 273 -5.04 -19.54 3.52
N THR A 274 -5.83 -20.45 4.08
CA THR A 274 -6.76 -20.14 5.17
C THR A 274 -6.09 -19.96 6.53
N THR A 275 -4.82 -20.35 6.69
CA THR A 275 -4.09 -20.18 7.95
C THR A 275 -3.85 -18.71 8.28
N LYS A 276 -3.85 -17.84 7.26
CA LYS A 276 -3.64 -16.42 7.42
C LYS A 276 -4.95 -15.63 7.43
N ASP A 277 -5.02 -14.68 8.34
CA ASP A 277 -6.14 -13.75 8.45
C ASP A 277 -6.24 -12.81 7.24
N THR A 278 -7.44 -12.26 7.05
CA THR A 278 -7.68 -11.23 6.03
C THR A 278 -6.87 -9.97 6.32
N TYR A 279 -6.44 -9.30 5.26
CA TYR A 279 -5.62 -8.09 5.28
C TYR A 279 -6.13 -7.07 6.30
N SER A 280 -5.21 -6.66 7.17
CA SER A 280 -5.37 -5.63 8.17
C SER A 280 -4.30 -4.57 7.94
N HIS A 281 -4.72 -3.37 7.53
CA HIS A 281 -3.80 -2.26 7.30
C HIS A 281 -3.03 -1.92 8.58
N PHE A 282 -3.70 -2.00 9.74
CA PHE A 282 -3.05 -1.83 11.03
C PHE A 282 -1.93 -2.85 11.25
N ASP A 283 -2.18 -4.13 10.95
CA ASP A 283 -1.17 -5.18 11.11
C ASP A 283 0.01 -4.99 10.17
N GLN A 284 -0.22 -4.49 8.94
CA GLN A 284 0.87 -4.17 8.02
C GLN A 284 1.67 -2.93 8.43
N VAL A 285 1.00 -1.88 8.93
CA VAL A 285 1.70 -0.73 9.51
C VAL A 285 2.58 -1.19 10.68
N ARG A 286 2.04 -2.05 11.55
CA ARG A 286 2.78 -2.61 12.68
C ARG A 286 3.95 -3.48 12.23
N SER A 287 3.77 -4.36 11.23
CA SER A 287 4.82 -5.25 10.73
C SER A 287 6.00 -4.48 10.13
N GLN A 288 5.74 -3.33 9.47
CA GLN A 288 6.76 -2.45 8.92
C GLN A 288 7.39 -1.52 9.97
N ALA A 289 6.61 -1.07 10.95
CA ALA A 289 7.10 -0.21 12.02
C ALA A 289 8.14 -0.91 12.91
N LEU A 290 7.93 -2.20 13.21
CA LEU A 290 8.82 -2.95 14.11
C LEU A 290 10.29 -3.02 13.63
N PRO A 291 10.59 -3.41 12.37
CA PRO A 291 11.95 -3.34 11.83
C PRO A 291 12.56 -1.94 11.87
N MET A 292 11.75 -0.91 11.56
CA MET A 292 12.20 0.48 11.61
C MET A 292 12.61 0.88 13.04
N LEU A 293 11.78 0.55 14.05
CA LEU A 293 12.10 0.83 15.44
C LEU A 293 13.35 0.07 15.90
N ARG A 294 13.52 -1.19 15.48
CA ARG A 294 14.76 -1.95 15.74
C ARG A 294 15.98 -1.33 15.08
N GLN A 295 15.82 -0.72 13.90
CA GLN A 295 16.91 0.01 13.26
C GLN A 295 17.27 1.27 14.05
N LEU A 296 16.28 2.03 14.52
CA LEU A 296 16.51 3.18 15.40
C LEU A 296 17.18 2.80 16.72
N GLU A 297 16.87 1.63 17.28
CA GLU A 297 17.55 1.09 18.47
C GLU A 297 19.06 0.93 18.23
N LYS A 298 19.43 0.45 17.03
CA LYS A 298 20.83 0.26 16.61
C LYS A 298 21.52 1.59 16.29
N ASP A 299 20.82 2.49 15.61
CA ASP A 299 21.37 3.78 15.18
C ASP A 299 21.59 4.72 16.38
N TYR A 300 20.76 4.61 17.42
CA TYR A 300 20.82 5.45 18.62
C TYR A 300 20.98 4.63 19.91
N PRO A 301 22.12 3.93 20.09
CA PRO A 301 22.28 2.95 21.17
C PRO A 301 22.30 3.60 22.57
N TRP A 302 22.76 4.85 22.68
CA TRP A 302 22.90 5.55 23.96
C TRP A 302 21.66 6.34 24.40
N SER A 303 20.65 6.47 23.54
CA SER A 303 19.41 7.19 23.86
C SER A 303 18.20 6.27 23.75
N TYR A 304 17.61 6.15 22.57
CA TYR A 304 16.44 5.30 22.33
C TYR A 304 16.76 3.81 22.59
N GLY A 305 17.92 3.33 22.14
CA GLY A 305 18.34 1.95 22.36
C GLY A 305 18.56 1.58 23.83
N LEU A 306 19.14 2.50 24.61
CA LEU A 306 19.30 2.30 26.05
C LEU A 306 17.94 2.24 26.76
N LEU A 307 17.00 3.09 26.37
CA LEU A 307 15.65 3.10 26.92
C LEU A 307 14.90 1.79 26.63
N VAL A 308 14.96 1.29 25.39
CA VAL A 308 14.34 0.02 25.00
C VAL A 308 14.90 -1.14 25.83
N LYS A 309 16.23 -1.25 25.94
CA LYS A 309 16.88 -2.30 26.74
C LYS A 309 16.58 -2.18 28.24
N ALA A 310 16.50 -0.96 28.76
CA ALA A 310 16.12 -0.73 30.15
C ALA A 310 14.67 -1.16 30.40
N GLU A 311 13.76 -0.86 29.48
CA GLU A 311 12.36 -1.28 29.54
C GLU A 311 12.20 -2.79 29.50
N GLU A 312 12.86 -3.47 28.55
CA GLU A 312 12.84 -4.93 28.42
C GLU A 312 13.37 -5.62 29.70
N LYS A 313 14.52 -5.16 30.21
CA LYS A 313 15.07 -5.70 31.46
C LYS A 313 14.16 -5.43 32.65
N TRP A 314 13.54 -4.24 32.71
CA TRP A 314 12.68 -3.85 33.81
C TRP A 314 11.38 -4.65 33.83
N THR A 315 10.72 -4.80 32.68
CA THR A 315 9.49 -5.58 32.55
C THR A 315 9.71 -7.07 32.83
N SER A 316 10.88 -7.60 32.42
CA SER A 316 11.28 -8.97 32.71
C SER A 316 11.51 -9.24 34.20
N ILE A 317 12.18 -8.32 34.92
CA ILE A 317 12.37 -8.42 36.38
C ILE A 317 11.03 -8.56 37.13
N TRP A 318 9.99 -7.87 36.63
CA TRP A 318 8.67 -7.87 37.25
C TRP A 318 7.70 -8.91 36.65
N ALA A 319 8.15 -9.73 35.70
CA ALA A 319 7.32 -10.70 34.97
C ALA A 319 6.02 -10.10 34.40
N MET A 320 6.12 -8.85 33.89
CA MET A 320 4.97 -8.09 33.42
C MET A 320 4.73 -8.18 31.91
N GLU A 321 5.63 -8.87 31.18
CA GLU A 321 5.74 -8.93 29.71
C GLU A 321 4.40 -9.11 28.98
N ASP A 322 3.49 -9.94 29.52
CA ASP A 322 2.18 -10.26 28.91
C ASP A 322 0.97 -9.68 29.65
N THR A 323 1.16 -8.67 30.49
CA THR A 323 0.06 -8.08 31.25
C THR A 323 -0.70 -7.03 30.43
N ALA A 324 -2.04 -7.07 30.47
CA ALA A 324 -2.89 -6.04 29.85
C ALA A 324 -2.59 -4.61 30.37
N LEU A 325 -1.97 -4.51 31.54
CA LEU A 325 -1.53 -3.27 32.17
C LEU A 325 -0.33 -2.63 31.43
N ILE A 326 0.66 -3.41 30.97
CA ILE A 326 1.75 -2.90 30.12
C ILE A 326 1.18 -2.29 28.83
N ILE A 327 0.23 -3.00 28.20
CA ILE A 327 -0.39 -2.55 26.95
C ILE A 327 -1.05 -1.19 27.16
N GLY A 328 -1.84 -1.02 28.24
CA GLY A 328 -2.45 0.27 28.58
C GLY A 328 -1.41 1.36 28.89
N ALA A 329 -0.36 1.02 29.65
CA ALA A 329 0.71 1.93 30.01
C ALA A 329 1.56 2.39 28.82
N TYR A 330 1.64 1.60 27.75
CA TYR A 330 2.25 2.00 26.48
C TYR A 330 1.29 2.79 25.59
N LEU A 331 0.08 2.27 25.37
CA LEU A 331 -0.87 2.81 24.39
C LEU A 331 -1.42 4.18 24.77
N ILE A 332 -1.70 4.44 26.05
CA ILE A 332 -2.25 5.72 26.49
C ILE A 332 -1.25 6.87 26.23
N PRO A 333 0.02 6.77 26.69
CA PRO A 333 1.02 7.81 26.41
C PRO A 333 1.38 7.89 24.92
N PHE A 334 1.45 6.75 24.22
CA PHE A 334 1.61 6.72 22.78
C PHE A 334 0.52 7.52 22.07
N ALA A 335 -0.76 7.25 22.35
CA ALA A 335 -1.87 7.97 21.74
C ALA A 335 -1.87 9.47 22.12
N SER A 336 -1.47 9.80 23.35
CA SER A 336 -1.42 11.19 23.83
C SER A 336 -0.42 12.07 23.09
N THR A 337 0.59 11.46 22.46
CA THR A 337 1.62 12.17 21.67
C THR A 337 1.39 11.97 20.18
N ALA A 338 1.07 10.76 19.74
CA ALA A 338 0.80 10.44 18.34
C ALA A 338 -0.38 11.23 17.76
N ILE A 339 -1.52 11.30 18.48
CA ILE A 339 -2.72 11.98 17.95
C ILE A 339 -2.46 13.48 17.76
N PRO A 340 -1.96 14.24 18.76
CA PRO A 340 -1.64 15.66 18.56
C PRO A 340 -0.58 15.89 17.47
N THR A 341 0.48 15.08 17.40
CA THR A 341 1.50 15.21 16.35
C THR A 341 0.90 14.99 14.96
N TYR A 342 0.01 14.01 14.81
CA TYR A 342 -0.67 13.73 13.54
C TYR A 342 -1.59 14.89 13.15
N LEU A 343 -2.40 15.39 14.09
CA LEU A 343 -3.28 16.55 13.86
C LEU A 343 -2.48 17.81 13.52
N TYR A 344 -1.35 18.04 14.19
CA TYR A 344 -0.46 19.16 13.89
C TYR A 344 0.08 19.09 12.47
N LYS A 345 0.56 17.91 12.03
CA LYS A 345 1.02 17.71 10.66
C LYS A 345 -0.09 17.90 9.63
N LEU A 346 -1.29 17.38 9.90
CA LEU A 346 -2.45 17.56 9.03
C LEU A 346 -2.83 19.04 8.91
N ALA A 347 -2.85 19.78 10.02
CA ALA A 347 -3.11 21.21 10.03
C ALA A 347 -2.02 22.00 9.30
N GLN A 348 -0.75 21.63 9.48
CA GLN A 348 0.36 22.26 8.78
C GLN A 348 0.25 22.07 7.27
N ALA A 349 -0.08 20.87 6.79
CA ALA A 349 -0.27 20.59 5.37
C ALA A 349 -1.37 21.47 4.76
N ARG A 350 -2.55 21.52 5.40
CA ARG A 350 -3.67 22.37 4.96
C ARG A 350 -3.36 23.86 5.02
N TRP A 351 -2.64 24.30 6.05
CA TRP A 351 -2.28 25.71 6.20
C TRP A 351 -1.24 26.17 5.16
N ILE A 352 -0.33 25.27 4.76
CA ILE A 352 0.60 25.53 3.65
C ILE A 352 -0.17 25.61 2.33
N GLU A 353 -1.17 24.77 2.12
CA GLU A 353 -2.06 24.84 0.94
C GLU A 353 -2.82 26.18 0.89
N ASP A 354 -3.45 26.60 1.98
CA ASP A 354 -4.18 27.89 2.06
C ASP A 354 -3.27 29.12 1.86
N LYS A 355 -1.98 28.99 2.18
CA LYS A 355 -0.99 30.06 2.04
C LYS A 355 -0.24 30.05 0.72
N LYS A 356 -0.36 29.00 -0.11
CA LYS A 356 0.14 29.10 -1.47
C LYS A 356 -0.71 30.16 -2.17
N PRO A 357 -0.16 31.34 -2.54
CA PRO A 357 -0.86 32.20 -3.48
C PRO A 357 -1.15 31.31 -4.69
N GLY A 358 -2.43 31.24 -5.07
CA GLY A 358 -2.92 30.30 -6.09
C GLY A 358 -1.87 30.19 -7.18
N THR A 359 -1.29 28.99 -7.30
CA THR A 359 -0.12 28.72 -8.12
C THR A 359 -0.33 29.46 -9.43
N SER A 360 0.39 30.57 -9.62
CA SER A 360 0.09 31.45 -10.75
C SER A 360 0.16 30.58 -12.01
N GLU A 361 -0.73 30.76 -12.97
CA GLU A 361 -0.69 30.06 -14.27
C GLU A 361 0.73 30.09 -14.90
N ALA A 362 1.59 31.01 -14.47
CA ALA A 362 3.01 31.08 -14.83
C ALA A 362 3.92 29.96 -14.28
N GLU A 363 3.61 29.29 -13.16
CA GLU A 363 4.36 28.11 -12.67
C GLU A 363 3.91 26.81 -13.35
N LEU A 364 2.65 26.77 -13.80
CA LEU A 364 2.09 25.74 -14.69
C LEU A 364 2.63 25.83 -16.13
N LYS A 365 3.22 26.98 -16.51
CA LYS A 365 3.98 27.17 -17.76
C LYS A 365 5.42 26.64 -17.71
N ARG A 366 5.81 25.89 -16.67
CA ARG A 366 7.01 25.03 -16.78
C ARG A 366 6.73 24.02 -17.88
N LYS A 367 7.64 23.89 -18.86
CA LYS A 367 7.57 22.89 -19.93
C LYS A 367 7.02 21.57 -19.38
N ASP A 368 6.05 21.01 -20.08
CA ASP A 368 5.39 19.76 -19.72
C ASP A 368 6.41 18.68 -19.32
N PRO A 369 6.15 17.89 -18.26
CA PRO A 369 7.13 16.94 -17.73
C PRO A 369 7.59 15.92 -18.77
N LEU A 370 6.72 15.54 -19.72
CA LEU A 370 7.04 14.60 -20.79
C LEU A 370 7.94 15.28 -21.82
N ALA A 371 7.55 16.47 -22.29
CA ALA A 371 8.33 17.28 -23.22
C ALA A 371 9.77 17.51 -22.70
N ARG A 372 9.91 17.93 -21.44
CA ARG A 372 11.22 18.15 -20.81
C ARG A 372 12.07 16.87 -20.78
N SER A 373 11.45 15.73 -20.44
CA SER A 373 12.19 14.45 -20.37
C SER A 373 12.64 13.97 -21.75
N LEU A 374 11.85 14.26 -22.80
CA LEU A 374 12.22 13.97 -24.18
C LEU A 374 13.33 14.89 -24.69
N GLU A 375 13.32 16.17 -24.31
CA GLU A 375 14.42 17.10 -24.59
C GLU A 375 15.72 16.63 -23.92
N GLU A 376 15.67 16.30 -22.63
CA GLU A 376 16.82 15.76 -21.88
C GLU A 376 17.33 14.46 -22.52
N PHE A 377 16.44 13.60 -23.03
CA PHE A 377 16.82 12.40 -23.77
C PHE A 377 17.53 12.72 -25.10
N LEU A 378 17.04 13.70 -25.87
CA LEU A 378 17.71 14.15 -27.09
C LEU A 378 19.06 14.82 -26.80
N GLU A 379 19.18 15.59 -25.73
CA GLU A 379 20.45 16.23 -25.33
C GLU A 379 21.47 15.21 -24.84
N ALA A 380 21.03 14.17 -24.13
CA ALA A 380 21.90 13.09 -23.66
C ALA A 380 22.45 12.22 -24.80
N MET A 381 21.75 12.16 -25.95
CA MET A 381 22.27 11.50 -27.15
C MET A 381 23.24 12.44 -27.89
N GLY A 382 24.50 12.01 -27.99
CA GLY A 382 25.48 12.69 -28.85
C GLY A 382 25.06 12.67 -30.32
N ASP A 383 25.62 13.58 -31.12
CA ASP A 383 25.28 13.68 -32.55
C ASP A 383 25.57 12.38 -33.34
N GLU A 384 26.63 11.67 -32.96
CA GLU A 384 26.95 10.35 -33.53
C GLU A 384 25.88 9.29 -33.21
N ASP A 385 25.31 9.31 -32.01
CA ASP A 385 24.30 8.34 -31.59
C ASP A 385 22.93 8.66 -32.21
N LYS A 386 22.59 9.95 -32.36
CA LYS A 386 21.43 10.38 -33.15
C LYS A 386 21.53 9.89 -34.59
N GLU A 387 22.69 10.06 -35.21
CA GLU A 387 22.92 9.64 -36.58
C GLU A 387 22.87 8.10 -36.74
N LYS A 388 23.41 7.35 -35.76
CA LYS A 388 23.26 5.89 -35.71
C LYS A 388 21.80 5.47 -35.55
N PHE A 389 21.05 6.10 -34.63
CA PHE A 389 19.63 5.79 -34.42
C PHE A 389 18.80 6.10 -35.66
N ARG A 390 19.03 7.24 -36.33
CA ARG A 390 18.37 7.63 -37.58
C ARG A 390 18.53 6.61 -38.70
N LYS A 391 19.69 5.94 -38.77
CA LYS A 391 19.96 4.87 -39.74
C LYS A 391 19.18 3.59 -39.48
N THR A 392 18.66 3.39 -38.27
CA THR A 392 17.80 2.24 -37.96
C THR A 392 16.34 2.57 -38.25
N ALA A 393 15.60 1.63 -38.84
CA ALA A 393 14.19 1.86 -39.18
C ALA A 393 13.31 2.20 -37.95
N ARG A 394 13.64 1.62 -36.78
CA ARG A 394 12.93 1.88 -35.53
C ARG A 394 13.41 3.15 -34.83
N GLY A 395 14.72 3.34 -34.70
CA GLY A 395 15.30 4.51 -34.06
C GLY A 395 15.02 5.80 -34.82
N GLY A 396 15.04 5.78 -36.16
CA GLY A 396 14.70 6.93 -36.99
C GLY A 396 13.23 7.35 -36.86
N ARG A 397 12.29 6.38 -36.82
CA ARG A 397 10.88 6.70 -36.55
C ARG A 397 10.68 7.33 -35.17
N LEU A 398 11.34 6.79 -34.15
CA LEU A 398 11.25 7.33 -32.81
C LEU A 398 11.82 8.75 -32.72
N LEU A 399 13.03 8.98 -33.23
CA LEU A 399 13.66 10.31 -33.23
C LEU A 399 12.81 11.33 -33.98
N ASN A 400 12.31 10.97 -35.16
CA ASN A 400 11.45 11.86 -35.94
C ASN A 400 10.15 12.18 -35.20
N LYS A 401 9.56 11.21 -34.49
CA LYS A 401 8.37 11.45 -33.66
C LYS A 401 8.68 12.41 -32.52
N ILE A 402 9.77 12.19 -31.79
CA ILE A 402 10.17 13.08 -30.69
C ILE A 402 10.40 14.50 -31.20
N GLU A 403 11.18 14.67 -32.26
CA GLU A 403 11.48 15.98 -32.85
C GLU A 403 10.21 16.68 -33.38
N ALA A 404 9.28 15.93 -34.00
CA ALA A 404 8.04 16.48 -34.51
C ALA A 404 7.07 16.93 -33.39
N GLU A 405 6.86 16.09 -32.37
CA GLU A 405 5.97 16.42 -31.25
C GLU A 405 6.53 17.57 -30.40
N LEU A 406 7.85 17.61 -30.18
CA LEU A 406 8.50 18.74 -29.50
C LEU A 406 8.35 20.06 -30.29
N ALA A 407 8.25 20.01 -31.61
CA ALA A 407 8.07 21.20 -32.45
C ALA A 407 6.63 21.76 -32.44
N ILE A 408 5.62 20.95 -32.09
CA ILE A 408 4.22 21.36 -32.04
C ILE A 408 3.90 22.17 -30.77
N ASP A 409 4.66 21.96 -29.69
CA ASP A 409 4.56 22.66 -28.39
C ASP A 409 3.17 22.57 -27.70
N ASP A 410 2.34 21.59 -28.08
CA ASP A 410 1.00 21.35 -27.51
C ASP A 410 1.04 20.16 -26.53
N TRP A 411 1.60 20.40 -25.33
CA TRP A 411 1.78 19.37 -24.31
C TRP A 411 0.90 19.61 -23.08
N ASN A 412 0.17 18.57 -22.65
CA ASN A 412 -0.82 18.63 -21.57
C ASN A 412 -0.72 17.43 -20.59
N THR A 413 0.36 16.64 -20.63
CA THR A 413 0.55 15.39 -19.87
C THR A 413 0.32 15.59 -18.37
N GLY A 414 0.79 16.71 -17.82
CA GLY A 414 0.57 17.05 -16.41
C GLY A 414 -0.92 17.17 -16.04
N GLU A 415 -1.70 17.84 -16.89
CA GLU A 415 -3.15 18.00 -16.69
C GLU A 415 -3.89 16.67 -16.89
N GLU A 416 -3.49 15.87 -17.88
CA GLU A 416 -4.05 14.55 -18.11
C GLU A 416 -3.88 13.64 -16.90
N MET A 417 -2.66 13.56 -16.33
CA MET A 417 -2.41 12.76 -15.13
C MET A 417 -3.27 13.23 -13.94
N ILE A 418 -3.41 14.55 -13.75
CA ILE A 418 -4.26 15.10 -12.68
C ILE A 418 -5.74 14.70 -12.90
N GLN A 419 -6.22 14.75 -14.14
CA GLN A 419 -7.58 14.34 -14.49
C GLN A 419 -7.80 12.84 -14.26
N GLU A 420 -6.84 12.00 -14.61
CA GLU A 420 -6.88 10.54 -14.39
C GLU A 420 -6.91 10.21 -12.89
N ILE A 421 -6.02 10.82 -12.10
CA ILE A 421 -6.00 10.68 -10.64
C ILE A 421 -7.34 11.14 -10.04
N SER A 422 -7.82 12.32 -10.44
CA SER A 422 -9.11 12.87 -9.96
C SER A 422 -10.26 11.92 -10.30
N GLY A 423 -10.26 11.36 -11.52
CA GLY A 423 -11.22 10.35 -11.94
C GLY A 423 -11.18 9.10 -11.06
N ALA A 424 -9.99 8.58 -10.75
CA ALA A 424 -9.80 7.40 -9.90
C ALA A 424 -10.22 7.64 -8.43
N LEU A 425 -10.12 8.89 -7.96
CA LEU A 425 -10.61 9.32 -6.64
C LEU A 425 -12.14 9.51 -6.59
N GLY A 426 -12.83 9.48 -7.74
CA GLY A 426 -14.27 9.72 -7.86
C GLY A 426 -14.66 11.20 -7.97
N LEU A 427 -13.72 12.05 -8.40
CA LEU A 427 -13.89 13.48 -8.60
C LEU A 427 -14.08 13.82 -10.09
N ASP A 428 -14.75 14.94 -10.36
CA ASP A 428 -14.88 15.55 -11.69
C ASP A 428 -13.76 16.58 -11.94
N LYS A 429 -13.82 17.25 -13.10
CA LYS A 429 -12.78 18.21 -13.52
C LYS A 429 -12.68 19.43 -12.60
N ASP A 430 -13.75 19.73 -11.84
CA ASP A 430 -13.78 20.84 -10.87
C ASP A 430 -13.38 20.37 -9.45
N GLY A 431 -12.95 19.11 -9.29
CA GLY A 431 -12.75 18.48 -7.99
C GLY A 431 -14.04 18.23 -7.21
N LYS A 432 -15.20 18.36 -7.87
CA LYS A 432 -16.51 18.05 -7.30
C LYS A 432 -16.86 16.59 -7.56
N VAL A 433 -17.95 16.13 -6.98
CA VAL A 433 -18.33 14.72 -7.02
C VAL A 433 -18.96 14.39 -8.38
N LYS A 434 -18.43 13.38 -9.08
CA LYS A 434 -19.12 12.80 -10.25
C LYS A 434 -20.48 12.21 -9.84
N GLY A 435 -21.56 12.74 -10.39
CA GLY A 435 -22.92 12.20 -10.24
C GLY A 435 -23.76 12.80 -9.10
N ARG A 436 -23.65 14.11 -8.86
CA ARG A 436 -24.72 14.89 -8.24
C ARG A 436 -25.40 15.78 -9.26
#